data_AF-A0AAV4HW55-F1
#
_entry.id   AF-A0AAV4HW55-F1
#
_cell.length_a   1.000
_cell.length_b   1.000
_cell.length_c   1.000
_cell.angle_alpha   90.00
_cell.angle_beta   90.00
_cell.angle_gamma   90.00
#
_symmetry.space_group_name_H-M   'P 1'
#
loop_
_entity.id
_entity.type
_entity.pdbx_description
1 polymer ?
#
loop_
_entity_poly.entity_id
_entity_poly.type
_entity_poly.pdbx_seq_one_letter_code
_entity_poly.pdbx_strand_id
1 'polypeptide(L)'
;MHLHYGDMTDSMCLVKIISDVRPTEVYNLAAQSHVKVSFQMAEYTADVDAVGTLRLLDAIRTCHLAHKVCCWFKSYALMLFLQIGGPQ
;
A
#
# COMPACT_ATOMS: atom_id res chain seq x y z
N MET A 1 6.03 4.13 20.53
CA MET A 1 5.34 3.99 19.23
C MET A 1 5.40 5.35 18.55
N HIS A 2 5.99 5.44 17.36
CA HIS A 2 6.14 6.70 16.63
C HIS A 2 5.13 6.71 15.49
N LEU A 3 4.24 7.70 15.50
CA LEU A 3 3.26 7.91 14.44
C LEU A 3 3.84 8.91 13.46
N HIS A 4 3.97 8.50 12.21
CA HIS A 4 4.33 9.37 11.10
C HIS A 4 3.07 9.62 10.27
N TYR A 5 2.76 10.88 10.02
CA TYR A 5 1.66 11.24 9.12
C TYR A 5 2.15 11.14 7.68
N GLY A 6 1.46 10.34 6.87
CA GLY A 6 1.74 10.20 5.46
C GLY A 6 0.60 9.48 4.74
N ASP A 7 0.52 9.71 3.43
CA ASP A 7 -0.49 9.14 2.56
C ASP A 7 0.18 8.28 1.48
N MET A 8 -0.45 7.17 1.09
CA MET A 8 0.08 6.26 0.06
C MET A 8 0.10 6.88 -1.34
N THR A 9 -0.65 7.97 -1.55
CA THR A 9 -0.67 8.75 -2.79
C THR A 9 0.44 9.79 -2.86
N ASP A 10 1.06 10.15 -1.71
CA ASP A 10 2.14 11.14 -1.63
C ASP A 10 3.52 10.47 -1.55
N SER A 11 4.17 10.37 -2.71
CA SER A 11 5.50 9.80 -2.85
C SER A 11 6.56 10.50 -2.00
N MET A 12 6.49 11.83 -1.86
CA MET A 12 7.53 12.61 -1.15
C MET A 12 7.46 12.34 0.35
N CYS A 13 6.24 12.21 0.88
CA CYS A 13 6.03 11.85 2.27
C CYS A 13 6.58 10.44 2.57
N LEU A 14 6.31 9.47 1.71
CA LEU A 14 6.81 8.09 1.86
C LEU A 14 8.34 8.03 1.84
N VAL A 15 9.00 8.72 0.90
CA VAL A 15 10.47 8.80 0.84
C VAL A 15 11.04 9.39 2.13
N LYS A 16 10.44 10.49 2.62
CA LYS A 16 10.88 11.12 3.86
C LYS A 16 10.77 10.17 5.06
N ILE A 17 9.62 9.53 5.24
CA ILE A 17 9.40 8.60 6.35
C ILE A 17 10.37 7.42 6.29
N ILE A 18 10.58 6.83 5.11
CA ILE A 18 11.50 5.70 4.96
C ILE A 18 12.95 6.12 5.17
N SER A 19 13.34 7.31 4.72
CA SER A 19 14.67 7.87 4.95
C SER A 19 14.93 8.13 6.44
N ASP A 20 13.93 8.66 7.17
CA ASP A 20 14.06 8.99 8.58
C ASP A 20 14.04 7.73 9.47
N VAL A 21 13.16 6.77 9.17
CA VAL A 21 12.98 5.56 9.98
C VAL A 21 14.01 4.47 9.64
N ARG A 22 14.44 4.39 8.38
CA ARG A 22 15.32 3.32 7.84
C ARG A 22 14.88 1.92 8.30
N PRO A 23 13.63 1.50 8.02
CA PRO A 23 13.09 0.24 8.52
C PRO A 23 13.87 -0.96 7.98
N THR A 24 13.83 -2.09 8.69
CA THR A 24 14.30 -3.40 8.19
C THR A 24 13.14 -4.24 7.63
N GLU A 25 11.92 -3.95 8.05
CA GLU A 25 10.70 -4.62 7.61
C GLU A 25 9.61 -3.57 7.38
N VAL A 26 8.89 -3.70 6.27
CA VAL A 26 7.78 -2.82 5.92
C VAL A 26 6.53 -3.66 5.67
N TYR A 27 5.49 -3.40 6.46
CA TYR A 27 4.19 -4.07 6.34
C TYR A 27 3.19 -3.10 5.70
N ASN A 28 2.96 -3.23 4.40
CA ASN A 28 1.93 -2.45 3.73
C ASN A 28 0.54 -3.06 3.98
N LEU A 29 -0.15 -2.50 4.97
CA LEU A 29 -1.53 -2.86 5.32
C LEU A 29 -2.56 -1.90 4.72
N ALA A 30 -2.12 -0.84 4.05
CA ALA A 30 -2.96 0.20 3.50
C ALA A 30 -3.65 -0.31 2.23
N ALA A 31 -4.99 -0.34 2.27
CA ALA A 31 -5.82 -0.59 1.10
C ALA A 31 -7.27 -0.18 1.31
N GLN A 32 -7.99 -0.09 0.20
CA GLN A 32 -9.43 0.03 0.21
C GLN A 32 -10.06 -1.27 0.77
N SER A 33 -10.65 -1.17 1.96
CA SER A 33 -11.20 -2.33 2.71
C SER A 33 -12.70 -2.57 2.49
N HIS A 34 -13.39 -1.67 1.79
CA HIS A 34 -14.84 -1.66 1.60
C HIS A 34 -15.20 -2.04 0.17
N VAL A 35 -15.39 -3.33 -0.09
CA VAL A 35 -15.61 -3.92 -1.43
C VAL A 35 -16.69 -3.20 -2.24
N LYS A 36 -17.80 -2.78 -1.62
CA LYS A 36 -18.88 -2.10 -2.35
C LYS A 36 -18.45 -0.74 -2.90
N VAL A 37 -17.55 -0.05 -2.20
CA VAL A 37 -17.04 1.28 -2.58
C VAL A 37 -15.88 1.15 -3.58
N SER A 38 -15.13 0.04 -3.59
CA SER A 38 -14.07 -0.15 -4.59
C SER A 38 -14.61 -0.29 -6.02
N PHE A 39 -15.79 -0.87 -6.21
CA PHE A 39 -16.42 -0.89 -7.53
C PHE A 39 -16.96 0.48 -7.97
N GLN A 40 -17.31 1.36 -7.03
CA GLN A 40 -17.77 2.71 -7.33
C GLN A 40 -16.60 3.68 -7.58
N MET A 41 -15.45 3.41 -6.98
CA MET A 41 -14.24 4.24 -7.05
C MET A 41 -13.03 3.38 -7.43
N ALA A 42 -13.15 2.63 -8.52
CA ALA A 42 -12.12 1.69 -8.98
C ALA A 42 -10.78 2.38 -9.27
N GLU A 43 -10.81 3.62 -9.77
CA GLU A 43 -9.61 4.42 -10.03
C GLU A 43 -8.86 4.75 -8.74
N TYR A 44 -9.58 5.18 -7.70
CA TYR A 44 -8.99 5.46 -6.39
C TYR A 44 -8.45 4.19 -5.72
N THR A 45 -9.20 3.08 -5.80
CA THR A 45 -8.73 1.78 -5.31
C THR A 45 -7.44 1.35 -6.02
N ALA A 46 -7.36 1.51 -7.34
CA ALA A 46 -6.14 1.20 -8.09
C ALA A 46 -4.97 2.12 -7.69
N ASP A 47 -5.22 3.41 -7.51
CA ASP A 47 -4.19 4.38 -7.13
C ASP A 47 -3.62 4.11 -5.72
N VAL A 48 -4.46 3.73 -4.76
CA VAL A 48 -4.00 3.41 -3.40
C VAL A 48 -3.37 2.01 -3.33
N ASP A 49 -4.08 0.98 -3.79
CA ASP A 49 -3.69 -0.40 -3.57
C ASP A 49 -2.53 -0.83 -4.50
N ALA A 50 -2.55 -0.40 -5.76
CA ALA A 50 -1.53 -0.76 -6.74
C ALA A 50 -0.45 0.33 -6.86
N VAL A 51 -0.84 1.57 -7.20
CA VAL A 51 0.16 2.63 -7.44
C VAL A 51 0.83 3.05 -6.14
N GLY A 52 0.10 3.15 -5.03
CA GLY A 52 0.65 3.44 -3.71
C GLY A 52 1.68 2.39 -3.26
N THR A 53 1.42 1.11 -3.54
CA THR A 53 2.38 0.03 -3.30
C THR A 53 3.67 0.23 -4.10
N LEU A 54 3.57 0.63 -5.36
CA LEU A 54 4.75 0.95 -6.19
C LEU A 54 5.50 2.18 -5.67
N ARG A 55 4.80 3.24 -5.23
CA ARG A 55 5.42 4.43 -4.63
C ARG A 55 6.21 4.07 -3.37
N LEU A 56 5.69 3.16 -2.55
CA LEU A 56 6.38 2.66 -1.36
C LEU A 56 7.66 1.89 -1.72
N LEU A 57 7.59 0.99 -2.70
CA LEU A 57 8.76 0.26 -3.20
C LEU A 57 9.81 1.21 -3.79
N ASP A 58 9.37 2.22 -4.54
CA ASP A 58 10.28 3.21 -5.11
C ASP A 58 10.93 4.09 -4.04
N ALA A 59 10.22 4.41 -2.97
CA ALA A 59 10.77 5.10 -1.81
C ALA A 59 11.88 4.28 -1.12
N ILE A 60 11.67 2.97 -0.94
CA ILE A 60 12.69 2.04 -0.39
C ILE A 60 13.92 1.97 -1.32
N ARG A 61 13.68 1.90 -2.63
CA ARG A 61 14.74 1.90 -3.64
C ARG A 61 15.55 3.20 -3.62
N THR A 62 14.88 4.35 -3.56
CA THR A 62 15.49 5.68 -3.49
C THR A 62 16.37 5.82 -2.24
N CYS A 63 15.96 5.22 -1.12
CA CYS A 63 16.75 5.19 0.12
C CYS A 63 17.90 4.15 0.11
N HIS A 64 18.12 3.44 -1.01
CA HIS A 64 19.12 2.37 -1.15
C HIS A 64 18.94 1.23 -0.14
N LEU A 65 17.68 0.96 0.24
CA LEU A 65 17.32 -0.03 1.24
C LEU A 65 16.80 -1.35 0.62
N ALA A 66 16.71 -1.44 -0.71
CA ALA A 66 16.15 -2.58 -1.43
C ALA A 66 16.76 -3.95 -1.07
N HIS A 67 18.06 -4.01 -0.76
CA HIS A 67 18.75 -5.25 -0.39
C HIS A 67 18.65 -5.62 1.11
N LYS A 68 18.16 -4.70 1.94
CA LYS A 68 18.09 -4.89 3.40
C LYS A 68 16.67 -5.06 3.91
N VAL A 69 15.68 -4.57 3.17
CA VAL A 69 14.31 -4.44 3.66
C VAL A 69 13.42 -5.52 3.10
N CYS A 70 12.83 -6.30 4.01
CA CYS A 70 11.77 -7.23 3.66
C CYS A 70 10.43 -6.49 3.59
N CYS A 71 9.77 -6.56 2.44
CA CYS A 71 8.46 -5.95 2.22
C CYS A 71 7.36 -7.01 2.24
N TRP A 72 6.35 -6.79 3.07
CA TRP A 72 5.16 -7.63 3.16
C TRP A 72 3.95 -6.86 2.67
N PHE A 73 3.26 -7.41 1.69
CA PHE A 73 2.06 -6.83 1.10
C PHE A 73 0.85 -7.67 1.46
N LYS A 74 -0.24 -7.02 1.87
CA LYS A 74 -1.56 -7.65 1.82
C LYS A 74 -2.06 -7.63 0.37
N SER A 75 -2.49 -8.77 -0.12
CA SER A 75 -3.11 -8.91 -1.45
C SER A 75 -4.60 -9.21 -1.28
N TYR A 76 -5.46 -8.28 -1.71
CA TYR A 76 -6.92 -8.38 -1.57
C TYR A 76 -7.60 -8.87 -2.86
N ALA A 77 -6.85 -9.42 -3.81
CA ALA A 77 -7.40 -9.97 -5.06
C ALA A 77 -8.56 -10.98 -4.81
N LEU A 78 -8.55 -11.64 -3.64
CA LEU A 78 -9.57 -12.61 -3.23
C LEU A 78 -10.87 -12.02 -2.67
N MET A 79 -10.91 -10.75 -2.25
CA MET A 79 -12.14 -10.17 -1.70
C MET A 79 -13.15 -9.79 -2.80
N LEU A 80 -12.67 -9.58 -4.03
CA LEU A 80 -13.50 -9.43 -5.22
C LEU A 80 -14.17 -10.76 -5.63
N PHE A 81 -13.46 -11.89 -5.49
CA PHE A 81 -13.97 -13.19 -5.93
C PHE A 81 -15.08 -13.73 -5.01
N LEU A 82 -15.01 -13.45 -3.70
CA LEU A 82 -16.02 -13.92 -2.75
C LEU A 82 -17.39 -13.26 -2.95
N GLN A 83 -17.45 -12.06 -3.55
CA GLN A 83 -18.68 -11.27 -3.66
C GLN A 83 -19.40 -11.42 -5.02
N ILE A 84 -18.76 -12.05 -6.02
CA ILE A 84 -19.39 -12.42 -7.29
C ILE A 84 -20.06 -13.82 -7.21
N GLY A 85 -19.80 -14.58 -6.14
CA GLY A 85 -20.27 -15.97 -5.95
C GLY A 85 -21.38 -16.16 -4.92
N GLY A 86 -22.15 -15.14 -4.55
CA GLY A 86 -23.29 -15.27 -3.64
C GLY A 86 -24.61 -15.41 -4.41
N PRO A 87 -25.41 -16.49 -4.22
CA PRO A 87 -26.72 -16.60 -4.84
C PRO A 87 -27.67 -15.54 -4.26
N GLN A 88 -28.44 -14.89 -5.13
CA GLN A 88 -29.72 -14.28 -4.77
C GLN A 88 -30.74 -15.41 -4.54
#